data_AF-A0A3P6SM01-F1
#
_entry.id   AF-A0A3P6SM01-F1
#
_cell.length_a   1.000
_cell.length_b   1.000
_cell.length_c   1.000
_cell.angle_alpha   90.00
_cell.angle_beta   90.00
_cell.angle_gamma   90.00
#
_symmetry.space_group_name_H-M   'P 1'
#
loop_
_entity.id
_entity.type
_entity.pdbx_description
1 polymer ?
#
loop_
_entity_poly.entity_id
_entity_poly.type
_entity_poly.pdbx_seq_one_letter_code
_entity_poly.pdbx_strand_id
1 'polypeptide(L)'
;MYKQLDLNDIATTFASCSQKEDDADFYSTISRRNRDAQVSVIDPRRYQNCTIMLSKLKLTHREIRTALLAMDDKGKLPKDMIEQMLKFVPSKDEITLLKNTVNRHGSPSVLALADRYLYEMAQIPRFEPRLRSLYIIRTFQERFDCLMPHIHSVIRASSALSHSKKFKQLLALILAIGNYLNYGKRSGNAY
;
A
#
# COMPACT_ATOMS: atom_id res chain seq x y z
N MET A 1 21.14 -4.75 -36.60
CA MET A 1 20.78 -5.24 -35.25
C MET A 1 19.39 -5.88 -35.17
N TYR A 2 18.36 -5.41 -35.88
CA TYR A 2 17.01 -6.04 -35.85
C TYR A 2 16.85 -7.39 -36.56
N LYS A 3 17.86 -7.86 -37.33
CA LYS A 3 17.80 -9.15 -38.07
C LYS A 3 18.27 -10.37 -37.27
N GLN A 4 18.69 -10.18 -36.02
CA GLN A 4 19.18 -11.27 -35.14
C GLN A 4 18.22 -11.62 -34.00
N LEU A 5 17.15 -10.85 -33.79
CA LEU A 5 16.09 -11.24 -32.86
C LEU A 5 15.02 -12.03 -33.62
N ASP A 6 14.78 -13.26 -33.19
CA ASP A 6 13.65 -14.06 -33.67
C ASP A 6 12.36 -13.52 -33.04
N LEU A 7 11.69 -12.66 -33.81
CA LEU A 7 10.45 -12.03 -33.38
C LEU A 7 9.30 -13.03 -33.23
N ASN A 8 9.36 -14.19 -33.90
CA ASN A 8 8.36 -15.23 -33.76
C ASN A 8 8.54 -15.98 -32.43
N ASP A 9 9.78 -16.32 -32.07
CA ASP A 9 10.10 -16.95 -30.78
C ASP A 9 9.75 -16.05 -29.58
N ILE A 10 10.02 -14.74 -29.70
CA ILE A 10 9.60 -13.76 -28.68
C ILE A 10 8.08 -13.66 -28.66
N ALA A 11 7.42 -13.59 -29.82
CA ALA A 11 5.97 -13.50 -29.89
C ALA A 11 5.28 -14.73 -29.30
N THR A 12 5.83 -15.95 -29.46
CA THR A 12 5.27 -17.19 -28.90
C THR A 12 5.60 -17.35 -27.42
N THR A 13 6.84 -17.06 -27.00
CA THR A 13 7.27 -17.16 -25.60
C THR A 13 6.54 -16.17 -24.70
N PHE A 14 6.23 -14.99 -25.22
CA PHE A 14 5.44 -13.95 -24.54
C PHE A 14 3.99 -13.87 -25.04
N ALA A 15 3.53 -14.84 -25.85
CA ALA A 15 2.14 -14.93 -26.26
C ALA A 15 1.26 -15.17 -25.03
N SER A 16 0.13 -14.48 -25.00
CA SER A 16 -0.82 -14.49 -23.86
C SER A 16 -1.54 -15.83 -23.64
N CYS A 17 -1.29 -16.84 -24.46
CA CYS A 17 -1.91 -18.16 -24.37
C CYS A 17 -0.83 -19.25 -24.25
N SER A 18 -0.60 -19.75 -23.04
CA SER A 18 0.23 -20.94 -22.82
C SER A 18 -0.66 -22.18 -22.78
N GLN A 19 -0.63 -23.03 -23.81
CA GLN A 19 -1.20 -24.37 -23.73
C GLN A 19 -0.22 -25.29 -23.00
N LYS A 20 -0.70 -26.02 -21.98
CA LYS A 20 0.00 -27.16 -21.39
C LYS A 20 -0.92 -28.37 -21.40
N GLU A 21 -0.41 -29.49 -21.90
CA GLU A 21 -1.08 -30.79 -21.87
C GLU A 21 -0.98 -31.46 -20.50
N ASP A 22 -2.06 -32.17 -20.18
CA ASP A 22 -2.21 -33.39 -19.36
C ASP A 22 -2.91 -33.40 -17.97
N ASP A 23 -3.91 -34.28 -17.97
CA ASP A 23 -4.64 -35.08 -16.96
C ASP A 23 -4.78 -34.63 -15.49
N ALA A 24 -6.02 -34.24 -15.11
CA ALA A 24 -6.75 -34.71 -13.91
C ALA A 24 -8.02 -33.87 -13.62
N ASP A 25 -9.09 -34.59 -13.23
CA ASP A 25 -10.32 -34.18 -12.52
C ASP A 25 -11.36 -33.26 -13.19
N PHE A 26 -12.49 -33.87 -13.56
CA PHE A 26 -13.69 -33.33 -14.21
C PHE A 26 -14.32 -32.10 -13.52
N TYR A 27 -14.21 -31.97 -12.20
CA TYR A 27 -14.67 -30.77 -11.48
C TYR A 27 -13.67 -29.60 -11.53
N SER A 28 -12.38 -29.87 -11.72
CA SER A 28 -11.36 -28.85 -11.97
C SER A 28 -11.40 -28.34 -13.42
N THR A 29 -11.92 -29.15 -14.34
CA THR A 29 -11.96 -28.88 -15.78
C THR A 29 -12.87 -27.70 -16.16
N ILE A 30 -13.99 -27.49 -15.46
CA ILE A 30 -14.90 -26.35 -15.74
C ILE A 30 -14.25 -25.01 -15.33
N SER A 31 -13.49 -25.00 -14.23
CA SER A 31 -12.79 -23.80 -13.76
C SER A 31 -11.50 -23.54 -14.55
N ARG A 32 -10.82 -24.60 -15.02
CA ARG A 32 -9.61 -24.49 -15.87
C ARG A 32 -9.93 -24.14 -17.32
N ARG A 33 -11.00 -24.65 -17.93
CA ARG A 33 -11.38 -24.29 -19.32
C ARG A 33 -11.67 -22.80 -19.51
N ASN A 34 -12.08 -22.08 -18.46
CA ASN A 34 -12.23 -20.62 -18.50
C ASN A 34 -10.90 -19.87 -18.39
N ARG A 35 -9.81 -20.50 -17.92
CA ARG A 35 -8.49 -19.87 -17.86
C ARG A 35 -7.78 -19.83 -19.21
N ASP A 36 -7.98 -20.84 -20.06
CA ASP A 36 -7.32 -20.90 -21.38
C ASP A 36 -7.86 -19.89 -22.40
N ALA A 37 -9.00 -19.25 -22.08
CA ALA A 37 -9.59 -18.17 -22.89
C ALA A 37 -9.35 -16.76 -22.29
N GLN A 38 -8.68 -16.66 -21.14
CA GLN A 38 -8.48 -15.38 -20.45
C GLN A 38 -7.10 -14.79 -20.74
N VAL A 39 -7.10 -13.56 -21.23
CA VAL A 39 -5.91 -12.79 -21.60
C VAL A 39 -5.39 -12.05 -20.37
N SER A 40 -4.11 -12.27 -20.05
CA SER A 40 -3.34 -11.48 -19.09
C SER A 40 -2.37 -10.58 -19.86
N VAL A 41 -2.34 -9.30 -19.55
CA VAL A 41 -1.45 -8.31 -20.18
C VAL A 41 -0.51 -7.61 -19.20
N ILE A 42 -0.75 -7.78 -17.90
CA ILE A 42 0.11 -7.24 -16.84
C ILE A 42 1.27 -8.19 -16.57
N ASP A 43 2.36 -7.66 -15.99
CA ASP A 43 3.53 -8.44 -15.65
C ASP A 43 3.19 -9.65 -14.74
N PRO A 44 3.80 -10.82 -14.96
CA PRO A 44 3.45 -12.04 -14.23
C PRO A 44 3.59 -11.94 -12.71
N ARG A 45 4.57 -11.18 -12.22
CA ARG A 45 4.84 -11.04 -10.79
C ARG A 45 3.75 -10.23 -10.11
N ARG A 46 3.36 -9.10 -10.70
CA ARG A 46 2.27 -8.25 -10.22
C ARG A 46 0.93 -8.94 -10.35
N TYR A 47 0.70 -9.66 -11.44
CA TYR A 47 -0.48 -10.52 -11.62
C TYR A 47 -0.62 -11.50 -10.44
N GLN A 48 0.45 -12.23 -10.11
CA GLN A 48 0.44 -13.20 -9.03
C GLN A 48 0.20 -12.54 -7.67
N ASN A 49 0.90 -11.44 -7.39
CA ASN A 49 0.74 -10.73 -6.12
C ASN A 49 -0.67 -10.13 -5.96
N CYS A 50 -1.26 -9.63 -7.05
CA CYS A 50 -2.62 -9.12 -7.06
C CYS A 50 -3.64 -10.26 -6.83
N THR A 51 -3.42 -11.41 -7.46
CA THR A 51 -4.24 -12.61 -7.25
C THR A 51 -4.21 -13.08 -5.79
N ILE A 52 -3.02 -13.05 -5.15
CA ILE A 52 -2.87 -13.36 -3.71
C ILE A 52 -3.61 -12.36 -2.84
N MET A 53 -3.59 -11.06 -3.17
CA MET A 53 -4.39 -10.07 -2.46
C MET A 53 -5.89 -10.36 -2.60
N LEU A 54 -6.37 -10.66 -3.82
CA LEU A 54 -7.78 -10.94 -4.08
C LEU A 54 -8.28 -12.18 -3.33
N SER A 55 -7.46 -13.23 -3.22
CA SER A 55 -7.84 -14.44 -2.47
C SER A 55 -8.00 -14.21 -0.97
N LYS A 56 -7.27 -13.23 -0.41
CA LYS A 56 -7.42 -12.78 0.98
C LYS A 56 -8.62 -11.85 1.17
N LEU A 57 -8.85 -10.96 0.21
CA LEU A 57 -9.94 -9.98 0.25
C LEU A 57 -11.32 -10.63 0.17
N LYS A 58 -11.48 -11.67 -0.65
CA LYS A 58 -12.73 -12.44 -0.81
C LYS A 58 -13.99 -11.60 -1.11
N LEU A 59 -13.82 -10.47 -1.80
CA LEU A 59 -14.91 -9.62 -2.27
C LEU A 59 -14.98 -9.61 -3.79
N THR A 60 -16.20 -9.54 -4.32
CA THR A 60 -16.39 -9.34 -5.76
C THR A 60 -16.03 -7.91 -6.17
N HIS A 61 -15.65 -7.69 -7.43
CA HIS A 61 -15.33 -6.34 -7.93
C HIS A 61 -16.48 -5.34 -7.72
N ARG A 62 -17.73 -5.82 -7.82
CA ARG A 62 -18.94 -5.03 -7.54
C ARG A 62 -19.01 -4.62 -6.08
N GLU A 63 -18.73 -5.53 -5.15
CA GLU A 63 -18.73 -5.21 -3.72
C GLU A 63 -17.62 -4.22 -3.35
N ILE A 64 -16.43 -4.37 -3.93
CA ILE A 64 -15.32 -3.44 -3.74
C ILE A 64 -15.72 -2.04 -4.24
N ARG A 65 -16.31 -1.95 -5.43
CA ARG A 65 -16.82 -0.69 -5.98
C ARG A 65 -17.86 -0.05 -5.05
N THR A 66 -18.85 -0.82 -4.61
CA THR A 66 -19.89 -0.32 -3.71
C THR A 66 -19.30 0.16 -2.38
N ALA A 67 -18.40 -0.62 -1.78
CA ALA A 67 -17.72 -0.25 -0.54
C ALA A 67 -16.96 1.06 -0.71
N LEU A 68 -16.17 1.24 -1.78
CA LEU A 68 -15.41 2.48 -1.98
C LEU A 68 -16.27 3.70 -2.31
N LEU A 69 -17.40 3.52 -3.01
CA LEU A 69 -18.32 4.61 -3.28
C LEU A 69 -19.06 5.05 -2.02
N ALA A 70 -19.37 4.11 -1.13
CA ALA A 70 -20.00 4.35 0.18
C ALA A 70 -18.99 4.64 1.32
N MET A 71 -17.70 4.84 1.00
CA MET A 71 -16.63 5.05 1.99
C MET A 71 -16.58 3.96 3.08
N ASP A 72 -16.89 2.73 2.69
CA ASP A 72 -16.89 1.52 3.53
C ASP A 72 -17.74 1.64 4.80
N ASP A 73 -18.92 2.27 4.67
CA ASP A 73 -19.96 2.38 5.68
C ASP A 73 -20.27 1.05 6.40
N LYS A 74 -20.23 -0.06 5.67
CA LYS A 74 -20.51 -1.42 6.16
C LYS A 74 -19.30 -2.14 6.76
N GLY A 75 -18.11 -1.52 6.76
CA GLY A 75 -16.89 -2.11 7.32
C GLY A 75 -16.45 -3.41 6.64
N LYS A 76 -16.65 -3.52 5.33
CA LYS A 76 -16.28 -4.70 4.55
C LYS A 76 -14.80 -4.73 4.17
N LEU A 77 -14.10 -3.60 4.24
CA LEU A 77 -12.69 -3.45 3.85
C LEU A 77 -11.80 -3.32 5.09
N PRO A 78 -11.09 -4.38 5.49
CA PRO A 78 -10.09 -4.31 6.57
C PRO A 78 -8.95 -3.33 6.26
N LYS A 79 -8.38 -2.72 7.31
CA LYS A 79 -7.26 -1.75 7.20
C LYS A 79 -6.08 -2.29 6.40
N ASP A 80 -5.66 -3.52 6.70
CA ASP A 80 -4.56 -4.20 6.03
C ASP A 80 -4.89 -4.45 4.55
N MET A 81 -6.12 -4.80 4.23
CA MET A 81 -6.57 -4.97 2.85
C MET A 81 -6.59 -3.66 2.08
N ILE A 82 -7.05 -2.56 2.69
CA ILE A 82 -6.99 -1.22 2.08
C ILE A 82 -5.54 -0.84 1.75
N GLU A 83 -4.60 -1.14 2.65
CA GLU A 83 -3.17 -0.93 2.42
C GLU A 83 -2.61 -1.78 1.28
N GLN A 84 -3.02 -3.05 1.18
CA GLN A 84 -2.61 -3.89 0.06
C GLN A 84 -3.19 -3.39 -1.27
N MET A 85 -4.46 -2.98 -1.29
CA MET A 85 -5.11 -2.42 -2.47
C MET A 85 -4.41 -1.16 -2.99
N LEU A 86 -3.84 -0.33 -2.10
CA LEU A 86 -3.04 0.84 -2.48
C LEU A 86 -1.77 0.48 -3.29
N LYS A 87 -1.24 -0.73 -3.12
CA LYS A 87 -0.09 -1.24 -3.92
C LYS A 87 -0.50 -1.69 -5.33
N PHE A 88 -1.80 -1.94 -5.54
CA PHE A 88 -2.39 -2.36 -6.80
C PHE A 88 -3.33 -1.30 -7.37
N VAL A 89 -2.94 -0.03 -7.24
CA VAL A 89 -3.54 1.04 -8.04
C VAL A 89 -3.05 0.86 -9.49
N PRO A 90 -3.97 0.81 -10.48
CA PRO A 90 -3.58 0.65 -11.88
C PRO A 90 -2.87 1.90 -12.40
N SER A 91 -1.73 1.72 -13.07
CA SER A 91 -0.98 2.80 -13.70
C SER A 91 -1.68 3.28 -14.98
N LYS A 92 -1.33 4.47 -15.49
CA LYS A 92 -1.90 5.00 -16.74
C LYS A 92 -1.64 4.08 -17.94
N ASP A 93 -0.47 3.46 -17.97
CA ASP A 93 -0.07 2.54 -19.04
C ASP A 93 -0.86 1.23 -18.95
N GLU A 94 -1.01 0.68 -17.73
CA GLU A 94 -1.85 -0.50 -17.47
C GLU A 94 -3.30 -0.25 -17.86
N ILE A 95 -3.87 0.90 -17.50
CA ILE A 95 -5.24 1.28 -17.87
C ILE A 95 -5.39 1.30 -19.39
N THR A 96 -4.41 1.86 -20.10
CA THR A 96 -4.45 1.97 -21.55
C THR A 96 -4.36 0.60 -22.21
N LEU A 97 -3.44 -0.24 -21.74
CA LEU A 97 -3.25 -1.60 -22.24
C LEU A 97 -4.51 -2.46 -22.02
N LEU A 98 -5.07 -2.44 -20.81
CA LEU A 98 -6.30 -3.15 -20.46
C LEU A 98 -7.49 -2.67 -21.30
N LYS A 99 -7.64 -1.36 -21.48
CA LYS A 99 -8.70 -0.80 -22.35
C LYS A 99 -8.56 -1.27 -23.79
N ASN A 100 -7.34 -1.26 -24.35
CA ASN A 100 -7.09 -1.72 -25.70
C ASN A 100 -7.44 -3.20 -25.88
N THR A 101 -7.07 -4.05 -24.91
CA THR A 101 -7.43 -5.48 -24.92
C THR A 101 -8.94 -5.67 -24.88
N VAL A 102 -9.65 -4.98 -23.98
CA VAL A 102 -11.12 -5.04 -23.90
C VAL A 102 -11.78 -4.58 -25.20
N ASN A 103 -11.28 -3.49 -25.80
CA ASN A 103 -11.82 -2.98 -27.06
C ASN A 103 -11.62 -3.95 -28.22
N ARG A 104 -10.51 -4.68 -28.26
CA ARG A 104 -10.24 -5.69 -29.31
C ARG A 104 -11.14 -6.92 -29.20
N HIS A 105 -11.47 -7.35 -27.99
CA HIS A 105 -12.25 -8.57 -27.74
C HIS A 105 -13.74 -8.29 -27.44
N GLY A 106 -14.14 -7.02 -27.33
CA GLY A 106 -15.53 -6.58 -27.13
C GLY A 106 -16.11 -6.80 -25.73
N SER A 107 -15.40 -7.50 -24.83
CA SER A 107 -15.87 -7.76 -23.47
C SER A 107 -14.74 -7.77 -22.44
N PRO A 108 -14.93 -7.16 -21.26
CA PRO A 108 -14.00 -7.29 -20.14
C PRO A 108 -13.90 -8.71 -19.55
N SER A 109 -14.84 -9.62 -19.85
CA SER A 109 -14.80 -11.01 -19.37
C SER A 109 -13.65 -11.82 -19.93
N VAL A 110 -13.00 -11.32 -20.99
CA VAL A 110 -11.78 -11.91 -21.56
C VAL A 110 -10.57 -11.70 -20.67
N LEU A 111 -10.59 -10.74 -19.74
CA LEU A 111 -9.44 -10.43 -18.90
C LEU A 111 -9.29 -11.49 -17.80
N ALA A 112 -8.05 -11.90 -17.56
CA ALA A 112 -7.69 -12.72 -16.40
C ALA A 112 -8.01 -12.02 -15.07
N LEU A 113 -8.03 -12.76 -13.96
CA LEU A 113 -8.59 -12.28 -12.68
C LEU A 113 -7.98 -10.95 -12.17
N ALA A 114 -6.65 -10.81 -12.18
CA ALA A 114 -5.99 -9.59 -11.71
C ALA A 114 -6.18 -8.42 -12.69
N ASP A 115 -6.08 -8.68 -14.00
CA ASP A 115 -6.33 -7.72 -15.08
C ASP A 115 -7.77 -7.19 -15.00
N ARG A 116 -8.74 -8.09 -14.78
CA ARG A 116 -10.15 -7.75 -14.57
C ARG A 116 -10.33 -6.85 -13.37
N TYR A 117 -9.68 -7.15 -12.24
CA TYR A 117 -9.70 -6.31 -11.05
C TYR A 117 -9.16 -4.91 -11.36
N LEU A 118 -7.98 -4.81 -11.95
CA LEU A 118 -7.34 -3.52 -12.25
C LEU A 118 -8.16 -2.69 -13.24
N TYR A 119 -8.72 -3.33 -14.26
CA TYR A 119 -9.65 -2.70 -15.18
C TYR A 119 -10.89 -2.16 -14.45
N GLU A 120 -11.54 -2.97 -13.60
CA GLU A 120 -12.72 -2.54 -12.83
C GLU A 120 -12.43 -1.39 -11.86
N MET A 121 -11.28 -1.43 -11.18
CA MET A 121 -10.87 -0.35 -10.27
C MET A 121 -10.59 0.95 -11.03
N ALA A 122 -10.02 0.86 -12.25
CA ALA A 122 -9.79 2.02 -13.10
C ALA A 122 -11.08 2.74 -13.54
N GLN A 123 -12.21 2.03 -13.54
CA GLN A 123 -13.52 2.61 -13.85
C GLN A 123 -14.17 3.32 -12.64
N ILE A 124 -13.57 3.25 -11.45
CA ILE A 124 -14.06 3.96 -10.27
C ILE A 124 -13.53 5.40 -10.29
N PRO A 125 -14.40 6.43 -10.26
CA PRO A 125 -13.97 7.81 -10.26
C PRO A 125 -13.07 8.12 -9.06
N ARG A 126 -11.86 8.61 -9.33
CA ARG A 126 -10.86 8.94 -8.31
C ARG A 126 -10.58 7.77 -7.35
N PHE A 127 -10.43 6.56 -7.89
CA PHE A 127 -10.15 5.34 -7.14
C PHE A 127 -9.05 5.50 -6.09
N GLU A 128 -7.85 5.91 -6.50
CA GLU A 128 -6.71 6.07 -5.60
C GLU A 128 -6.95 7.12 -4.51
N PRO A 129 -7.39 8.36 -4.81
CA PRO A 129 -7.75 9.33 -3.78
C PRO A 129 -8.79 8.83 -2.77
N ARG A 130 -9.82 8.11 -3.22
CA ARG A 130 -10.85 7.53 -2.33
C ARG A 130 -10.22 6.48 -1.40
N LEU A 131 -9.43 5.57 -1.95
CA LEU A 131 -8.78 4.52 -1.19
C LEU A 131 -7.77 5.08 -0.17
N ARG A 132 -6.99 6.11 -0.54
CA ARG A 132 -6.09 6.83 0.37
C ARG A 132 -6.86 7.53 1.49
N SER A 133 -7.97 8.18 1.15
CA SER A 133 -8.83 8.85 2.15
C SER A 133 -9.41 7.85 3.14
N LEU A 134 -9.91 6.71 2.64
CA LEU A 134 -10.43 5.64 3.48
C LEU A 134 -9.34 5.07 4.41
N TYR A 135 -8.12 4.87 3.90
CA TYR A 135 -7.00 4.42 4.73
C TYR A 135 -6.68 5.42 5.86
N ILE A 136 -6.65 6.72 5.56
CA ILE A 136 -6.44 7.76 6.57
C ILE A 136 -7.53 7.70 7.63
N ILE A 137 -8.81 7.67 7.22
CA ILE A 137 -9.95 7.60 8.14
C ILE A 137 -9.83 6.37 9.06
N ARG A 138 -9.48 5.20 8.51
CA ARG A 138 -9.34 3.94 9.26
C ARG A 138 -8.14 3.91 10.20
N THR A 139 -7.07 4.65 9.89
CA THR A 139 -5.82 4.64 10.67
C THR A 139 -5.63 5.85 11.58
N PHE A 140 -6.49 6.87 11.45
CA PHE A 140 -6.32 8.14 12.13
C PHE A 140 -6.30 7.98 13.66
N GLN A 141 -7.30 7.31 14.22
CA GLN A 141 -7.45 7.19 15.67
C GLN A 141 -6.26 6.47 16.31
N GLU A 142 -5.85 5.33 15.74
CA GLU A 142 -4.68 4.57 16.20
C GLU A 142 -3.39 5.40 16.13
N ARG A 143 -3.18 6.15 15.04
CA ARG A 143 -2.02 7.03 14.89
C ARG A 143 -2.04 8.17 15.89
N PHE A 144 -3.21 8.75 16.13
CA PHE A 144 -3.42 9.82 17.10
C PHE A 144 -3.13 9.32 18.52
N ASP A 145 -3.71 8.19 18.91
CA ASP A 145 -3.54 7.59 20.24
C ASP A 145 -2.11 7.14 20.50
N CYS A 146 -1.40 6.72 19.46
CA CYS A 146 0.03 6.42 19.54
C CYS A 146 0.88 7.70 19.70
N LEU A 147 0.58 8.77 18.95
CA LEU A 147 1.42 9.97 18.91
C LEU A 147 1.21 10.92 20.10
N MET A 148 -0.03 11.11 20.54
CA MET A 148 -0.38 12.09 21.57
C MET A 148 0.34 11.90 22.92
N PRO A 149 0.53 10.68 23.44
CA PRO A 149 1.29 10.46 24.67
C PRO A 149 2.73 10.95 24.59
N HIS A 150 3.39 10.78 23.44
CA HIS A 150 4.76 11.25 23.23
C HIS A 150 4.84 12.77 23.25
N ILE A 151 3.91 13.45 22.57
CA ILE A 151 3.81 14.92 22.57
C ILE A 151 3.61 15.42 24.01
N HIS A 152 2.65 14.85 24.74
CA HIS A 152 2.40 15.21 26.13
C HIS A 152 3.61 14.94 27.05
N SER A 153 4.36 13.87 26.80
CA SER A 153 5.57 13.57 27.56
C SER A 153 6.61 14.69 27.42
N VAL A 154 6.88 15.13 26.19
CA VAL A 154 7.82 16.22 25.90
C VAL A 154 7.34 17.52 26.53
N ILE A 155 6.06 17.89 26.32
CA ILE A 155 5.48 19.11 26.90
C ILE A 155 5.61 19.11 28.43
N ARG A 156 5.28 17.99 29.09
CA ARG A 156 5.39 17.87 30.55
C ARG A 156 6.83 17.97 31.02
N ALA A 157 7.77 17.29 30.37
CA ALA A 157 9.18 17.33 30.73
C ALA A 157 9.77 18.75 30.56
N SER A 158 9.52 19.38 29.42
CA SER A 158 9.97 20.76 29.14
C SER A 158 9.38 21.75 30.14
N SER A 159 8.09 21.63 30.45
CA SER A 159 7.43 22.51 31.43
C SER A 159 7.97 22.29 32.85
N ALA A 160 8.12 21.03 33.27
CA ALA A 160 8.64 20.69 34.60
C ALA A 160 10.06 21.23 34.81
N LEU A 161 10.95 21.09 33.82
CA LEU A 161 12.30 21.63 33.89
C LEU A 161 12.32 23.16 33.90
N SER A 162 11.55 23.80 33.01
CA SER A 162 11.54 25.27 32.86
C SER A 162 11.00 25.99 34.10
N HIS A 163 10.03 25.40 34.79
CA HIS A 163 9.36 25.99 35.95
C HIS A 163 9.87 25.49 37.30
N SER A 164 10.74 24.47 37.34
CA SER A 164 11.25 23.94 38.60
C SER A 164 12.25 24.90 39.26
N LYS A 165 11.77 25.62 40.29
CA LYS A 165 12.61 26.46 41.14
C LYS A 165 13.70 25.64 41.85
N LYS A 166 13.37 24.44 42.33
CA LYS A 166 14.31 23.54 43.00
C LYS A 166 15.45 23.12 42.07
N PHE A 167 15.13 22.81 40.81
CA PHE A 167 16.14 22.46 39.81
C PHE A 167 17.09 23.62 39.52
N LYS A 168 16.54 24.84 39.36
CA LYS A 168 17.37 26.06 39.18
C LYS A 168 18.26 26.32 40.40
N GLN A 169 17.73 26.17 41.62
CA GLN A 169 18.50 26.31 42.85
C GLN A 169 19.63 25.27 42.95
N LEU A 170 19.37 24.03 42.57
CA LEU A 170 20.38 22.98 42.54
C LEU A 170 21.51 23.32 41.55
N LEU A 171 21.17 23.75 40.33
CA LEU A 171 22.17 24.19 39.35
C LEU A 171 23.02 25.36 39.86
N ALA A 172 22.38 26.34 40.53
CA ALA A 172 23.09 27.46 41.14
C ALA A 172 24.05 27.01 42.27
N LEU A 173 23.64 26.04 43.09
CA LEU A 173 24.49 25.47 44.13
C LEU A 173 25.69 24.72 43.54
N ILE A 174 25.45 23.90 42.51
CA ILE A 174 26.51 23.17 41.80
C ILE A 174 27.51 24.17 41.19
N LEU A 175 27.01 25.25 40.58
CA LEU A 175 27.85 26.32 40.02
C LEU A 175 28.71 26.99 41.10
N ALA A 176 28.11 27.35 42.24
CA ALA A 176 28.83 27.99 43.34
C ALA A 176 29.94 27.09 43.92
N ILE A 177 29.64 25.81 44.15
CA ILE A 177 30.62 24.83 44.62
C ILE A 177 31.73 24.63 43.57
N GLY A 178 31.35 24.50 42.29
CA GLY A 178 32.29 24.32 41.19
C GLY A 178 33.27 25.49 41.05
N ASN A 179 32.77 26.73 41.13
CA ASN A 179 33.59 27.93 41.07
C ASN A 179 34.52 28.04 42.29
N TYR A 180 34.05 27.73 43.50
CA TYR A 180 34.88 27.74 44.70
C TYR A 180 36.03 26.71 44.62
N LEU A 181 35.72 25.47 44.23
CA LEU A 181 36.73 24.40 44.11
C LEU A 181 37.76 24.66 43.01
N ASN A 182 37.39 25.39 41.96
CA ASN A 182 38.27 25.71 40.84
C ASN A 182 38.84 27.14 40.90
N TYR A 183 38.79 27.78 42.07
CA TYR A 183 39.31 29.12 42.25
C TYR A 183 40.78 29.22 41.81
N GLY A 184 41.09 30.25 41.01
CA GLY A 184 42.43 30.47 40.44
C GLY A 184 42.77 29.63 39.20
N LYS A 185 41.90 28.70 38.77
CA LYS A 185 42.04 27.96 37.51
C LYS A 185 41.18 28.57 36.42
N ARG A 186 41.52 28.30 35.14
CA ARG A 186 40.75 28.74 33.96
C ARG A 186 39.27 28.29 34.01
N SER A 187 38.96 27.24 34.76
CA SER A 187 37.62 26.69 34.96
C SER A 187 36.82 27.27 36.14
N GLY A 188 37.35 28.23 36.91
CA GLY A 188 36.75 28.73 38.16
C GLY A 188 35.73 29.88 38.05
N ASN A 189 35.53 30.46 36.86
CA ASN A 189 34.62 31.59 36.62
C ASN A 189 33.54 31.22 35.59
N ALA A 190 32.77 30.15 35.84
CA ALA A 190 31.64 29.76 35.01
C ALA A 190 30.36 30.52 35.41
N TYR A 191 29.43 30.69 34.46
CA TYR A 191 28.15 31.39 34.60
C TYR A 191 26.96 30.50 34.25
#